data_AF-A0A6J7HAI7-F1
#
_entry.id   AF-A0A6J7HAI7-F1
#
_cell.length_a   1.000
_cell.length_b   1.000
_cell.length_c   1.000
_cell.angle_alpha   90.00
_cell.angle_beta   90.00
_cell.angle_gamma   90.00
#
_symmetry.space_group_name_H-M   'P 1'
#
loop_
_entity.id
_entity.type
_entity.pdbx_description
1 polymer ?
#
loop_
_entity_poly.entity_id
_entity_poly.type
_entity_poly.pdbx_seq_one_letter_code
_entity_poly.pdbx_strand_id
1 'polypeptide(L)'
;MQSATDVQMNLGWTVQIYNVAEALPNLINPFFMLPLLAVLGLRARDLIGFTFLQFIFYFPVVLLLVWLLGMTFDFVPPVIPAQ
;
A
#
# COMPACT_ATOMS: atom_id res chain seq x y z
N MET A 1 -6.22 11.65 -8.31
CA MET A 1 -5.83 11.22 -9.67
C MET A 1 -5.30 12.36 -10.53
N GLN A 2 -5.75 13.62 -10.36
CA GLN A 2 -5.18 14.78 -11.08
C GLN A 2 -3.64 14.88 -10.95
N SER A 3 -3.12 14.64 -9.75
CA SER A 3 -1.67 14.63 -9.48
C SER A 3 -0.89 13.63 -10.33
N ALA A 4 -1.47 12.47 -10.69
CA ALA A 4 -0.82 11.50 -11.56
C ALA A 4 -0.73 11.97 -13.01
N THR A 5 -1.74 12.71 -13.48
CA THR A 5 -1.74 13.37 -14.79
C THR A 5 -0.65 14.46 -14.85
N ASP A 6 -0.46 15.20 -13.75
CA ASP A 6 0.54 16.28 -13.68
C ASP A 6 1.98 15.78 -13.79
N VAL A 7 2.28 14.59 -13.23
CA VAL A 7 3.59 13.93 -13.36
C VAL A 7 3.67 12.90 -14.51
N GLN A 8 2.67 12.85 -15.39
CA GLN A 8 2.62 11.91 -16.51
C GLN A 8 2.88 10.45 -16.04
N MET A 9 2.19 10.03 -14.99
CA MET A 9 2.29 8.68 -14.45
C MET A 9 1.11 7.82 -14.89
N ASN A 10 1.39 6.59 -15.30
CA ASN A 10 0.34 5.63 -15.67
C ASN A 10 -0.72 5.48 -14.57
N LEU A 11 -2.00 5.65 -14.93
CA LEU A 11 -3.12 5.61 -13.99
C LEU A 11 -3.25 4.26 -13.28
N GLY A 12 -2.93 3.16 -13.96
CA GLY A 12 -2.90 1.82 -13.36
C GLY A 12 -1.87 1.74 -12.24
N TRP A 13 -0.65 2.24 -12.48
CA TRP A 13 0.38 2.31 -11.45
C TRP A 13 0.01 3.23 -10.29
N THR A 14 -0.63 4.36 -10.56
CA THR A 14 -1.13 5.25 -9.49
C THR A 14 -2.09 4.52 -8.55
N VAL A 15 -3.04 3.74 -9.09
CA VAL A 15 -3.97 2.94 -8.29
C VAL A 15 -3.24 1.86 -7.50
N GLN A 16 -2.26 1.17 -8.11
CA GLN A 16 -1.49 0.15 -7.39
C GLN A 16 -0.65 0.73 -6.26
N ILE A 17 0.01 1.88 -6.49
CA ILE A 17 0.77 2.59 -5.46
C ILE A 17 -0.13 3.00 -4.32
N TYR A 18 -1.32 3.52 -4.62
CA TYR A 18 -2.31 3.87 -3.60
C TYR A 18 -2.72 2.67 -2.76
N ASN A 19 -3.14 1.56 -3.39
CA ASN A 19 -3.56 0.35 -2.70
C ASN A 19 -2.45 -0.23 -1.82
N VAL A 20 -1.22 -0.28 -2.35
CA VAL A 20 -0.05 -0.80 -1.62
C VAL A 20 0.32 0.13 -0.45
N ALA A 21 0.24 1.44 -0.65
CA ALA A 21 0.48 2.42 0.41
C ALA A 21 -0.57 2.32 1.52
N GLU A 22 -1.84 2.06 1.19
CA GLU A 22 -2.91 1.81 2.18
C GLU A 22 -2.74 0.47 2.92
N ALA A 23 -2.13 -0.55 2.29
CA ALA A 23 -1.89 -1.83 2.93
C ALA A 23 -0.80 -1.79 4.01
N LEU A 24 0.20 -0.90 3.89
CA LEU A 24 1.28 -0.75 4.87
C LEU A 24 0.80 -0.40 6.30
N PRO A 25 -0.05 0.61 6.53
CA PRO A 25 -0.56 0.92 7.86
C PRO A 25 -1.49 -0.15 8.42
N ASN A 26 -2.13 -0.97 7.56
CA ASN A 26 -2.95 -2.09 8.01
C ASN A 26 -2.13 -3.15 8.77
N LEU A 27 -0.81 -3.23 8.54
CA LEU A 27 0.09 -4.07 9.32
C LEU A 27 0.21 -3.60 10.78
N ILE A 28 0.03 -2.30 11.07
CA ILE A 28 0.20 -1.76 12.44
C ILE A 28 -1.16 -1.52 13.12
N ASN A 29 -2.22 -1.34 12.35
CA ASN A 29 -3.53 -0.99 12.90
C ASN A 29 -4.11 -2.12 13.79
N PRO A 30 -4.26 -1.89 15.11
CA PRO A 30 -4.67 -2.93 16.06
C PRO A 30 -6.13 -3.37 15.89
N PHE A 31 -6.97 -2.56 15.23
CA PHE A 31 -8.39 -2.89 15.03
C PHE A 31 -8.56 -4.15 14.17
N PHE A 32 -7.78 -4.29 13.10
CA PHE A 32 -7.83 -5.46 12.22
C PHE A 32 -7.30 -6.73 12.87
N MET A 33 -6.56 -6.60 13.98
CA MET A 33 -5.98 -7.72 14.71
C MET A 33 -6.90 -8.29 15.79
N LEU A 34 -7.96 -7.58 16.19
CA LEU A 34 -8.86 -8.00 17.28
C LEU A 34 -9.42 -9.42 17.09
N PRO A 35 -9.89 -9.84 15.88
CA PRO A 35 -10.38 -11.20 15.68
C PRO A 35 -9.28 -12.26 15.89
N LEU A 36 -8.06 -11.97 15.41
CA LEU A 36 -6.93 -12.89 15.52
C LEU A 36 -6.47 -13.03 16.98
N LEU A 37 -6.41 -11.90 17.70
CA LEU A 37 -6.06 -11.87 19.12
C LEU A 37 -7.08 -12.65 19.97
N ALA A 38 -8.37 -12.55 19.64
CA ALA A 38 -9.43 -13.29 20.32
C ALA A 38 -9.32 -14.81 20.10
N VAL A 39 -9.03 -15.24 18.87
CA VAL A 39 -8.88 -16.68 18.54
C VAL A 39 -7.59 -17.28 19.13
N LEU A 40 -6.49 -16.53 19.09
CA LEU A 40 -5.17 -17.03 19.52
C LEU A 40 -4.88 -16.79 21.01
N GLY A 41 -5.72 -16.03 21.71
CA GLY A 41 -5.51 -15.68 23.13
C GLY A 41 -4.25 -14.86 23.40
N LEU A 42 -3.71 -14.19 22.38
CA LEU A 42 -2.48 -13.40 22.47
C LEU A 42 -2.75 -12.00 23.01
N ARG A 43 -1.72 -11.40 23.61
CA ARG A 43 -1.78 -9.98 23.97
C ARG A 43 -1.56 -9.13 22.73
N ALA A 44 -2.36 -8.08 22.56
CA ALA A 44 -2.24 -7.14 21.44
C ALA A 44 -0.79 -6.61 21.26
N ARG A 45 -0.07 -6.39 22.36
CA ARG A 45 1.31 -5.90 22.35
C ARG A 45 2.27 -6.79 21.56
N ASP A 46 2.11 -8.10 21.65
CA ASP A 46 3.07 -9.06 21.11
C ASP A 46 2.92 -9.12 19.58
N LEU A 47 1.66 -9.09 19.12
CA LEU A 47 1.33 -9.07 17.71
C LEU A 47 1.72 -7.74 17.04
N ILE A 48 1.41 -6.61 17.68
CA ILE A 48 1.77 -5.27 17.18
C ILE A 48 3.30 -5.12 17.13
N GLY A 49 4.03 -5.60 18.14
CA GLY A 49 5.49 -5.56 18.13
C GLY A 49 6.08 -6.33 16.95
N PHE A 50 5.52 -7.50 16.62
CA PHE A 50 5.94 -8.29 15.47
C PHE A 50 5.62 -7.60 14.14
N THR A 51 4.39 -7.12 13.94
CA THR A 51 4.01 -6.48 12.68
C THR A 51 4.64 -5.10 12.49
N PHE A 52 4.99 -4.41 13.58
CA PHE A 52 5.80 -3.19 13.53
C PHE A 52 7.22 -3.47 13.03
N LEU A 53 7.84 -4.57 13.49
CA LEU A 53 9.13 -5.01 12.95
C LEU A 53 9.02 -5.34 11.45
N GLN A 54 7.97 -6.06 11.05
CA GLN A 54 7.69 -6.30 9.63
C GLN A 54 7.53 -5.01 8.84
N PHE A 55 6.82 -4.02 9.37
CA PHE A 55 6.65 -2.72 8.74
C PHE A 55 7.99 -2.03 8.48
N ILE A 56 8.94 -2.06 9.42
CA ILE A 56 10.28 -1.47 9.24
C ILE A 56 11.00 -2.07 8.02
N PHE A 57 10.85 -3.38 7.78
CA PHE A 57 11.48 -4.04 6.63
C PHE A 57 10.66 -3.85 5.34
N TYR A 58 9.34 -3.97 5.40
CA TYR A 58 8.49 -3.83 4.22
C TYR A 58 8.40 -2.40 3.73
N PHE A 59 8.42 -1.41 4.60
CA PHE A 59 8.32 0.00 4.21
C PHE A 59 9.37 0.41 3.14
N PRO A 60 10.69 0.23 3.35
CA PRO A 60 11.69 0.57 2.34
C PRO A 60 11.62 -0.35 1.11
N VAL A 61 11.36 -1.64 1.30
CA VAL A 61 11.29 -2.62 0.18
C VAL A 61 10.13 -2.28 -0.74
N VAL A 62 8.95 -2.04 -0.17
CA VAL A 62 7.75 -1.69 -0.91
C VAL A 62 7.98 -0.38 -1.65
N LEU A 63 8.46 0.68 -0.99
CA LEU A 63 8.76 1.96 -1.65
C LEU A 63 9.71 1.80 -2.84
N LEU A 64 10.76 1.00 -2.68
CA LEU A 64 11.71 0.73 -3.76
C LEU A 64 11.03 -0.03 -4.92
N LEU A 65 10.20 -1.02 -4.62
CA LEU A 65 9.50 -1.80 -5.64
C LEU A 65 8.48 -0.96 -6.40
N VAL A 66 7.64 -0.17 -5.74
CA VAL A 66 6.67 0.68 -6.46
C VAL A 66 7.35 1.81 -7.23
N TRP A 67 8.48 2.32 -6.76
CA TRP A 67 9.30 3.25 -7.54
C TRP A 67 9.86 2.58 -8.80
N LEU A 68 10.51 1.42 -8.66
CA LEU A 68 11.13 0.71 -9.78
C LEU A 68 10.08 0.23 -10.80
N LEU A 69 9.01 -0.39 -10.33
CA LEU A 69 7.97 -0.93 -11.19
C LEU A 69 7.11 0.18 -11.80
N GLY A 70 6.94 1.31 -11.10
CA GLY A 70 6.24 2.49 -11.62
C GLY A 70 6.85 3.07 -12.89
N MET A 71 8.11 2.74 -13.20
CA MET A 71 8.80 3.16 -14.44
C MET A 71 8.52 2.25 -15.65
N THR A 72 7.73 1.19 -15.50
CA THR A 72 7.58 0.15 -16.55
C THR A 72 6.53 0.47 -17.61
N PHE A 73 5.49 1.26 -17.29
CA PHE A 73 4.43 1.59 -18.23
C PHE A 73 4.37 3.10 -18.48
N ASP A 74 4.28 3.47 -19.75
CA ASP A 74 4.10 4.85 -20.17
C ASP A 74 2.75 5.41 -19.73
N PHE A 75 2.69 6.74 -19.63
CA PHE A 75 1.44 7.45 -19.43
C PHE A 75 0.51 7.25 -20.61
N VAL A 76 -0.69 6.75 -20.33
CA VAL A 76 -1.79 6.74 -21.29
C VAL A 76 -2.81 7.78 -20.82
N PRO A 77 -3.12 8.81 -21.64
CA PRO A 77 -4.07 9.83 -21.25
C PRO A 77 -5.44 9.19 -20.97
N PRO A 78 -6.17 9.67 -19.94
CA PRO A 78 -7.47 9.12 -19.59
C PRO A 78 -8.43 9.23 -20.77
N VAL A 79 -8.91 8.09 -21.25
CA VAL A 79 -9.93 8.02 -22.29
C VAL A 79 -11.27 8.33 -21.61
N ILE A 80 -11.74 9.56 -21.76
CA ILE A 80 -13.07 9.94 -21.31
C ILE A 80 -14.07 9.28 -22.28
N PRO A 81 -14.97 8.39 -21.83
CA PRO A 81 -15.98 7.83 -22.71
C PRO A 81 -16.81 8.99 -23.27
N ALA A 82 -16.92 9.08 -24.60
CA ALA A 82 -17.86 10.01 -25.21
C ALA A 82 -19.26 9.68 -24.67
N GLN A 83 -19.97 10.72 -24.21
CA GLN A 83 -21.31 10.64 -23.63
C GLN A 83 -22.31 10.01 -24.61
#